data_AF-A0A9X2F9D8-F1
#
_entry.id   AF-A0A9X2F9D8-F1
#
_cell.length_a   1.000
_cell.length_b   1.000
_cell.length_c   1.000
_cell.angle_alpha   90.00
_cell.angle_beta   90.00
_cell.angle_gamma   90.00
#
_symmetry.space_group_name_H-M   'P 1'
#
loop_
_entity.id
_entity.type
_entity.pdbx_description
1 polymer ?
#
loop_
_entity_poly.entity_id
_entity_poly.type
_entity_poly.pdbx_seq_one_letter_code
_entity_poly.pdbx_strand_id
1 'polypeptide(L)'
;MNSIADALVYAVAYIDCQEMEVEESLEDSDDASEAAMSHIMAYLSHATPEEEDALAAAAKRALEEEQSLHYPQQEMIDFFNKWMEYVLGGDWDGNERVWDDA
;
A
#
# COMPACT_ATOMS: atom_id res chain seq x y z
N MET A 1 7.26 -9.64 -12.23
CA MET A 1 6.66 -9.36 -10.92
C MET A 1 6.52 -7.87 -10.67
N ASN A 2 7.49 -7.03 -11.05
CA ASN A 2 7.44 -5.57 -10.82
C ASN A 2 6.11 -4.92 -11.23
N SER A 3 5.62 -5.16 -12.46
CA SER A 3 4.36 -4.58 -12.92
C SER A 3 3.10 -5.02 -12.15
N ILE A 4 3.15 -6.22 -11.53
CA ILE A 4 2.04 -6.71 -10.68
C ILE A 4 2.13 -6.06 -9.30
N ALA A 5 3.34 -5.93 -8.75
CA ALA A 5 3.58 -5.23 -7.49
C ALA A 5 3.20 -3.75 -7.60
N ASP A 6 3.58 -3.07 -8.69
CA ASP A 6 3.17 -1.69 -8.97
C ASP A 6 1.64 -1.57 -9.03
N ALA A 7 0.97 -2.47 -9.77
CA ALA A 7 -0.48 -2.46 -9.88
C ALA A 7 -1.17 -2.69 -8.53
N LEU A 8 -0.64 -3.58 -7.68
CA LEU A 8 -1.17 -3.83 -6.34
C LEU A 8 -1.03 -2.61 -5.42
N VAL A 9 0.15 -1.97 -5.43
CA VAL A 9 0.42 -0.75 -4.65
C VAL A 9 -0.59 0.34 -5.00
N TYR A 10 -0.77 0.63 -6.29
CA TYR A 10 -1.75 1.63 -6.73
C TYR A 10 -3.21 1.22 -6.47
N ALA A 11 -3.54 -0.08 -6.60
CA ALA A 11 -4.91 -0.55 -6.39
C ALA A 11 -5.36 -0.38 -4.93
N VAL A 12 -4.53 -0.73 -3.96
CA VAL A 12 -4.89 -0.55 -2.54
C VAL A 12 -4.81 0.92 -2.16
N ALA A 13 -3.85 1.69 -2.66
CA ALA A 13 -3.82 3.14 -2.43
C ALA A 13 -5.11 3.81 -2.89
N TYR A 14 -5.62 3.40 -4.05
CA TYR A 14 -6.89 3.89 -4.56
C TYR A 14 -8.09 3.50 -3.68
N ILE A 15 -8.13 2.25 -3.19
CA ILE A 15 -9.22 1.78 -2.30
C ILE A 15 -9.19 2.57 -0.98
N ASP A 16 -8.02 2.72 -0.36
CA ASP A 16 -7.83 3.44 0.90
C ASP A 16 -8.17 4.94 0.77
N CYS A 17 -7.78 5.56 -0.35
CA CYS A 17 -8.05 6.98 -0.58
C CYS A 17 -9.48 7.26 -1.07
N GLN A 18 -10.19 6.28 -1.65
CA GLN A 18 -11.58 6.47 -2.10
C GLN A 18 -12.56 6.72 -0.94
N GLU A 19 -12.28 6.18 0.25
CA GLU A 19 -13.11 6.39 1.43
C GLU A 19 -13.15 7.86 1.90
N MET A 20 -12.26 8.72 1.39
CA MET A 20 -12.25 10.16 1.70
C MET A 20 -13.09 11.04 0.76
N GLU A 21 -13.41 10.60 -0.46
CA GLU A 21 -14.08 11.47 -1.47
C GLU A 21 -15.60 11.23 -1.60
N VAL A 22 -16.14 10.14 -1.06
CA VAL A 22 -17.56 9.76 -1.25
C VAL A 22 -18.34 9.94 0.05
N GLU A 23 -18.49 11.19 0.51
CA GLU A 23 -19.37 11.52 1.64
C GLU A 23 -20.88 11.51 1.25
N GLU A 24 -21.21 11.24 -0.01
CA GLU A 24 -22.60 11.21 -0.50
C GLU A 24 -22.95 9.89 -1.21
N SER A 25 -23.61 9.02 -0.45
CA SER A 25 -24.29 7.78 -0.86
C SER A 25 -23.38 6.55 -1.02
N LEU A 26 -23.50 5.61 -0.08
CA LEU A 26 -23.73 4.18 -0.28
C LEU A 26 -23.47 3.50 1.08
N GLU A 27 -24.51 3.33 1.91
CA GLU A 27 -24.44 2.63 3.21
C GLU A 27 -24.00 1.14 3.12
N ASP A 28 -23.64 0.65 1.92
CA ASP A 28 -23.14 -0.69 1.61
C ASP A 28 -21.69 -0.71 1.02
N SER A 29 -21.04 0.44 0.74
CA SER A 29 -19.72 0.45 0.07
C SER A 29 -18.54 0.26 1.01
N ASP A 30 -18.61 0.80 2.23
CA ASP A 30 -17.50 0.76 3.19
C ASP A 30 -17.21 -0.68 3.65
N ASP A 31 -18.24 -1.52 3.77
CA ASP A 31 -18.09 -2.94 4.12
C ASP A 31 -17.42 -3.72 2.97
N ALA A 32 -17.57 -3.26 1.72
CA ALA A 32 -16.97 -3.90 0.55
C ALA A 32 -15.50 -3.50 0.34
N SER A 33 -15.11 -2.25 0.60
CA SER A 33 -13.72 -1.79 0.56
C SER A 33 -12.90 -2.42 1.68
N GLU A 34 -13.41 -2.41 2.92
CA GLU A 34 -12.77 -3.07 4.06
C GLU A 34 -12.58 -4.57 3.81
N ALA A 35 -13.61 -5.26 3.28
CA ALA A 35 -13.50 -6.67 2.92
C ALA A 35 -12.45 -6.90 1.83
N ALA A 36 -12.43 -6.07 0.78
CA ALA A 36 -11.44 -6.17 -0.30
C ALA A 36 -10.01 -5.99 0.23
N MET A 37 -9.77 -4.97 1.07
CA MET A 37 -8.45 -4.76 1.69
C MET A 37 -8.06 -5.93 2.58
N SER A 38 -8.97 -6.42 3.42
CA SER A 38 -8.73 -7.58 4.28
C SER A 38 -8.33 -8.82 3.48
N HIS A 39 -9.01 -9.08 2.35
CA HIS A 39 -8.65 -10.18 1.45
C HIS A 39 -7.28 -10.00 0.80
N ILE A 40 -6.94 -8.79 0.36
CA ILE A 40 -5.63 -8.47 -0.23
C ILE A 40 -4.54 -8.66 0.82
N MET A 41 -4.69 -8.10 2.02
CA MET A 41 -3.73 -8.25 3.12
C MET A 41 -3.55 -9.71 3.53
N ALA A 42 -4.64 -10.46 3.65
CA ALA A 42 -4.56 -11.89 3.97
C ALA A 42 -3.77 -12.67 2.92
N TYR A 43 -3.94 -12.35 1.62
CA TYR A 43 -3.14 -12.94 0.56
C TYR A 43 -1.66 -12.55 0.66
N LEU A 44 -1.39 -11.26 0.88
CA LEU A 44 -0.02 -10.73 0.97
C LEU A 44 0.73 -11.20 2.22
N SER A 45 0.03 -11.59 3.30
CA SER A 45 0.65 -12.19 4.49
C SER A 45 1.37 -13.52 4.22
N HIS A 46 1.16 -14.11 3.05
CA HIS A 46 1.82 -15.32 2.57
C HIS A 46 2.84 -15.05 1.45
N ALA A 47 3.17 -13.78 1.19
CA ALA A 47 4.17 -13.42 0.20
C ALA A 47 5.52 -14.07 0.51
N THR A 48 6.19 -14.55 -0.53
CA THR A 48 7.58 -15.00 -0.42
C THR A 48 8.51 -13.80 -0.22
N PRO A 49 9.72 -13.98 0.35
CA PRO A 49 10.66 -12.85 0.53
C PRO A 49 10.96 -12.08 -0.76
N GLU A 50 10.99 -12.78 -1.90
CA GLU A 50 11.21 -12.20 -3.22
C GLU A 50 10.03 -11.33 -3.68
N GLU A 51 8.80 -11.71 -3.33
CA GLU A 51 7.59 -10.93 -3.59
C GLU A 51 7.50 -9.73 -2.65
N GLU A 52 7.86 -9.90 -1.37
CA GLU A 52 7.96 -8.80 -0.40
C GLU A 52 8.94 -7.73 -0.88
N ASP A 53 10.13 -8.13 -1.34
CA ASP A 53 11.14 -7.20 -1.86
C ASP A 53 10.64 -6.50 -3.14
N ALA A 54 9.89 -7.20 -3.99
CA ALA A 54 9.27 -6.62 -5.18
C ALA A 54 8.17 -5.59 -4.82
N LEU A 55 7.37 -5.86 -3.78
CA LEU A 55 6.36 -4.96 -3.24
C LEU A 55 7.00 -3.72 -2.60
N ALA A 56 8.03 -3.89 -1.79
CA ALA A 56 8.78 -2.79 -1.19
C ALA A 56 9.40 -1.88 -2.26
N ALA A 57 10.01 -2.48 -3.30
CA ALA A 57 10.55 -1.73 -4.42
C ALA A 57 9.46 -0.99 -5.21
N ALA A 58 8.26 -1.57 -5.34
CA ALA A 58 7.12 -0.92 -5.98
C ALA A 58 6.59 0.26 -5.15
N ALA A 59 6.45 0.09 -3.84
CA ALA A 59 6.03 1.16 -2.93
C ALA A 59 7.01 2.34 -2.94
N LYS A 60 8.32 2.07 -2.96
CA LYS A 60 9.35 3.13 -3.11
C LYS A 60 9.24 3.86 -4.44
N ARG A 61 9.03 3.15 -5.55
CA ARG A 61 8.82 3.79 -6.87
C ARG A 61 7.57 4.67 -6.89
N ALA A 62 6.45 4.16 -6.35
CA ALA A 62 5.20 4.92 -6.28
C ALA A 62 5.36 6.19 -5.43
N LEU A 63 6.08 6.10 -4.30
CA LEU A 63 6.43 7.25 -3.47
C LEU A 63 7.27 8.28 -4.23
N GLU A 64 8.33 7.84 -4.94
CA GLU A 64 9.17 8.72 -5.75
C GLU A 64 8.36 9.40 -6.87
N GLU A 65 7.47 8.65 -7.52
CA GLU A 65 6.59 9.15 -8.57
C GLU A 65 5.64 10.22 -8.05
N GLU A 66 4.94 9.95 -6.93
CA GLU A 66 4.01 10.89 -6.30
C GLU A 66 4.74 12.18 -5.86
N GLN A 67 5.90 12.05 -5.22
CA GLN A 67 6.72 13.20 -4.80
C GLN A 67 7.22 14.04 -5.99
N SER A 68 7.33 13.45 -7.18
CA SER A 68 7.77 14.15 -8.39
C SER A 68 6.66 14.90 -9.11
N LEU A 69 5.39 14.71 -8.72
CA LEU A 69 4.25 15.38 -9.34
C LEU A 69 4.29 16.89 -9.12
N HIS A 70 3.63 17.63 -10.01
CA HIS A 70 3.52 19.09 -9.86
C HIS A 70 2.71 19.50 -8.63
N TYR A 71 1.76 18.64 -8.23
CA TYR A 71 0.90 18.78 -7.07
C TYR A 71 0.86 17.43 -6.33
N PRO A 72 1.89 17.14 -5.50
CA PRO A 72 1.92 15.90 -4.73
C PRO A 72 0.79 15.88 -3.70
N GLN A 73 0.10 14.74 -3.57
CA GLN A 73 -0.90 14.54 -2.53
C GLN A 73 -0.22 14.02 -1.27
N GLN A 74 -0.39 14.75 -0.15
CA GLN A 74 0.26 14.38 1.10
C GLN A 74 -0.29 13.06 1.65
N GLU A 75 -1.59 12.79 1.48
CA GLU A 75 -2.19 11.53 1.93
C GLU A 75 -1.56 10.33 1.20
N MET A 76 -1.36 10.43 -0.13
CA MET A 76 -0.71 9.40 -0.94
C MET A 76 0.75 9.19 -0.53
N ILE A 77 1.48 10.28 -0.23
CA ILE A 77 2.87 10.20 0.25
C ILE A 77 2.93 9.50 1.61
N ASP A 78 2.04 9.84 2.54
CA ASP A 78 2.02 9.24 3.87
C ASP A 78 1.64 7.75 3.79
N PHE A 79 0.69 7.41 2.92
CA PHE A 79 0.28 6.04 2.63
C PHE A 79 1.44 5.22 2.04
N PHE A 80 2.07 5.69 0.96
CA PHE A 80 3.18 4.98 0.34
C PHE A 80 4.40 4.86 1.26
N ASN A 81 4.66 5.85 2.13
CA ASN A 81 5.77 5.78 3.08
C ASN A 81 5.63 4.61 4.07
N LYS A 82 4.41 4.25 4.45
CA LYS A 82 4.13 3.22 5.46
C LYS A 82 3.60 1.91 4.88
N TRP A 83 3.67 1.75 3.56
CA TRP A 83 3.02 0.65 2.87
C TRP A 83 3.45 -0.73 3.38
N MET A 84 4.76 -1.03 3.45
CA MET A 84 5.19 -2.37 3.87
C MET A 84 4.93 -2.61 5.37
N GLU A 85 5.13 -1.59 6.20
CA GLU A 85 4.75 -1.62 7.62
C GLU A 85 3.25 -1.90 7.79
N TYR A 86 2.40 -1.28 6.98
CA TYR A 86 0.94 -1.46 7.01
C TYR A 86 0.50 -2.85 6.55
N VAL A 87 1.11 -3.37 5.48
CA VAL A 87 0.69 -4.63 4.83
C VAL A 87 1.28 -5.87 5.53
N LEU A 88 2.54 -5.82 5.98
CA LEU A 88 3.26 -6.98 6.53
C LEU A 88 3.67 -6.82 8.00
N GLY A 89 3.65 -5.61 8.56
CA GLY A 89 3.87 -5.38 9.98
C GLY A 89 5.34 -5.34 10.41
N GLY A 90 5.58 -5.78 11.66
CA GLY A 90 6.70 -5.39 12.53
C GLY A 90 8.14 -5.66 12.08
N ASP A 91 8.36 -6.32 10.95
CA ASP A 91 9.68 -6.50 10.34
C ASP A 91 10.03 -5.36 9.35
N TRP A 92 9.16 -4.35 9.22
CA TRP A 92 9.30 -3.24 8.29
C TRP A 92 9.20 -1.87 8.98
N ASP A 93 10.13 -0.96 8.66
CA ASP A 93 10.07 0.46 8.98
C ASP A 93 9.81 1.22 7.68
N GLY A 94 8.56 1.66 7.50
CA GLY A 94 8.08 2.20 6.24
C GLY A 94 8.11 1.18 5.09
N ASN A 95 9.10 1.32 4.18
CA ASN A 95 9.35 0.41 3.05
C ASN A 95 10.71 -0.30 3.14
N GLU A 96 11.36 -0.27 4.30
CA GLU A 96 12.66 -0.92 4.54
C GLU A 96 12.51 -2.05 5.56
N ARG A 97 13.21 -3.16 5.34
CA ARG A 97 13.27 -4.22 6.37
C ARG A 97 14.03 -3.70 7.58
N VAL A 98 13.51 -3.99 8.77
CA VAL A 98 14.25 -3.84 10.02
C VAL A 98 15.22 -5.02 10.09
N TRP A 99 16.51 -4.75 9.88
CA TRP A 99 17.54 -5.75 10.13
C TRP A 99 17.82 -5.71 11.62
N ASP A 100 17.33 -6.70 12.36
CA ASP A 100 17.86 -6.96 13.70
C ASP A 100 19.33 -7.35 13.52
N ASP A 101 20.25 -6.42 13.81
CA ASP A 101 21.67 -6.73 14.03
C ASP A 101 21.77 -7.61 15.29
N ALA A 102 21.60 -8.93 15.14
CA ALA A 102 21.74 -9.93 16.19
C ALA A 102 22.72 -11.06 15.81
#